data_AF-A0AAW8HJ36-F1
#
_entry.id   AF-A0AAW8HJ36-F1
#
_cell.length_a   1.000
_cell.length_b   1.000
_cell.length_c   1.000
_cell.angle_alpha   90.00
_cell.angle_beta   90.00
_cell.angle_gamma   90.00
#
_symmetry.space_group_name_H-M   'P 1'
#
loop_
_entity.id
_entity.type
_entity.pdbx_description
1 polymer ?
#
loop_
_entity_poly.entity_id
_entity_poly.type
_entity_poly.pdbx_seq_one_letter_code
_entity_poly.pdbx_strand_id
1 'polypeptide(L)'
;LRLGEAAKLAAASGSIGNSGWAKFPLSGGAILIMQWGKVSVSASLNSGSAVKGYDGVASFSYPIAFPNAALVINANPMDSGETFIETATANTNGKAAATVRVGGVAIKADPSVTADLQATVFVLGY
;
A
#
# COMPACT_ATOMS: atom_id res chain seq x y z
N LEU A 1 19.63 -14.55 -34.85
CA LEU A 1 19.10 -15.33 -33.69
C LEU A 1 18.59 -16.66 -34.22
N ARG A 2 19.07 -17.80 -33.69
CA ARG A 2 18.50 -19.12 -34.01
C ARG A 2 17.32 -19.38 -33.08
N LEU A 3 16.18 -19.83 -33.63
CA LEU A 3 15.07 -20.41 -32.88
C LEU A 3 15.60 -21.63 -32.11
N GLY A 4 15.84 -21.52 -30.81
CA GLY A 4 16.37 -22.64 -30.01
C GLY A 4 16.88 -22.27 -28.62
N GLU A 5 17.31 -21.02 -28.41
CA GLU A 5 17.61 -20.49 -27.08
C GLU A 5 16.50 -19.53 -26.68
N ALA A 6 15.40 -20.04 -26.14
CA ALA A 6 14.62 -19.19 -25.25
C ALA A 6 15.56 -18.80 -24.11
N ALA A 7 16.03 -17.55 -24.10
CA ALA A 7 16.89 -17.05 -23.04
C ALA A 7 16.25 -17.42 -21.70
N LYS A 8 16.91 -18.31 -20.94
CA LYS A 8 16.37 -18.81 -19.68
C LYS A 8 16.22 -17.61 -18.76
N LEU A 9 14.98 -17.24 -18.44
CA LEU A 9 14.71 -16.15 -17.51
C LEU A 9 15.33 -16.51 -16.15
N ALA A 10 15.84 -15.49 -15.45
CA ALA A 10 16.25 -15.66 -14.07
C ALA A 10 15.07 -16.18 -13.23
N ALA A 11 15.38 -16.89 -12.15
CA ALA A 11 14.33 -17.36 -11.25
C ALA A 11 13.62 -16.16 -10.59
N ALA A 12 12.30 -16.28 -10.41
CA ALA A 12 11.58 -15.37 -9.52
C ALA A 12 12.15 -15.46 -8.11
N SER A 13 12.15 -14.35 -7.38
CA SER A 13 12.68 -14.27 -6.01
C SER A 13 11.77 -13.41 -5.15
N GLY A 14 11.82 -13.59 -3.84
CA GLY A 14 10.96 -12.83 -2.94
C GLY A 14 11.25 -13.09 -1.47
N SER A 15 10.58 -12.32 -0.62
CA SER A 15 10.54 -12.51 0.82
C SER A 15 9.10 -12.43 1.30
N ILE A 16 8.67 -13.44 2.06
CA ILE A 16 7.34 -13.51 2.65
C ILE A 16 7.39 -13.01 4.09
N GLY A 17 6.47 -12.11 4.43
CA GLY A 17 6.26 -11.59 5.78
C GLY A 17 5.03 -10.68 5.81
N ASN A 18 4.76 -10.07 6.96
CA ASN A 18 3.69 -9.06 7.12
C ASN A 18 3.85 -7.89 6.14
N SER A 19 5.09 -7.52 5.84
CA SER A 19 5.46 -6.73 4.68
C SER A 19 6.46 -7.55 3.86
N GLY A 20 6.20 -7.71 2.57
CA GLY A 20 6.93 -8.64 1.72
C GLY A 20 6.98 -8.17 0.27
N TRP A 21 7.75 -8.92 -0.53
CA TRP A 21 7.95 -8.59 -1.94
C TRP A 21 8.22 -9.82 -2.77
N ALA A 22 7.92 -9.72 -4.07
CA ALA A 22 8.26 -10.69 -5.09
C ALA A 22 8.75 -9.97 -6.36
N LYS A 23 9.83 -10.49 -6.95
CA LYS A 23 10.42 -10.06 -8.23
C LYS A 23 10.16 -11.14 -9.27
N PHE A 24 9.62 -10.71 -10.41
CA PHE A 24 9.31 -11.54 -11.56
C PHE A 24 10.13 -11.06 -12.75
N PRO A 25 11.19 -11.79 -13.14
CA PRO A 25 11.90 -11.54 -14.38
C PRO A 25 10.96 -11.73 -15.57
N LEU A 26 10.93 -10.75 -16.48
CA LEU A 26 10.13 -10.74 -17.70
C LEU A 26 11.02 -10.86 -18.94
N SER A 27 10.40 -11.19 -20.08
CA SER A 27 11.10 -11.19 -21.37
C SER A 27 11.73 -9.82 -21.66
N GLY A 28 12.89 -9.82 -22.31
CA GLY A 28 13.61 -8.57 -22.63
C GLY A 28 14.40 -7.96 -21.45
N GLY A 29 14.54 -8.68 -20.34
CA GLY A 29 15.37 -8.25 -19.20
C GLY A 29 14.66 -7.32 -18.21
N ALA A 30 13.38 -7.01 -18.44
CA ALA A 30 12.57 -6.27 -17.49
C ALA A 30 12.28 -7.10 -16.22
N ILE A 31 12.01 -6.43 -15.10
CA ILE A 31 11.65 -7.07 -13.83
C ILE A 31 10.39 -6.39 -13.31
N LEU A 32 9.31 -7.15 -13.13
CA LEU A 32 8.15 -6.68 -12.38
C LEU A 32 8.38 -6.96 -10.89
N ILE A 33 8.11 -5.97 -10.05
CA ILE A 33 8.22 -6.07 -8.60
C ILE A 33 6.83 -5.86 -8.02
N MET A 34 6.37 -6.84 -7.24
CA MET A 34 5.18 -6.75 -6.41
C MET A 34 5.62 -6.63 -4.96
N GLN A 35 5.01 -5.71 -4.21
CA GLN A 35 5.26 -5.53 -2.78
C GLN A 35 3.93 -5.41 -2.04
N TRP A 36 3.90 -5.85 -0.79
CA TRP A 36 2.76 -5.70 0.10
C TRP A 36 3.21 -5.33 1.51
N GLY A 37 2.30 -4.81 2.30
CA GLY A 37 2.53 -4.54 3.71
C GLY A 37 1.33 -3.93 4.40
N LYS A 38 1.54 -3.47 5.64
CA LYS A 38 0.53 -2.76 6.42
C LYS A 38 1.02 -1.36 6.78
N VAL A 39 0.09 -0.43 6.84
CA VAL A 39 0.29 0.88 7.45
C VAL A 39 -0.74 1.07 8.56
N SER A 40 -0.33 1.71 9.65
CA SER A 40 -1.20 2.10 10.76
C SER A 40 -1.08 3.60 10.97
N VAL A 41 -2.20 4.27 11.24
CA VAL A 41 -2.23 5.70 11.53
C VAL A 41 -3.24 5.99 12.62
N SER A 42 -2.81 6.71 13.65
CA SER A 42 -3.72 7.27 14.66
C SER A 42 -4.26 8.60 14.13
N ALA A 43 -5.57 8.67 13.92
CA ALA A 43 -6.24 9.84 13.38
C ALA A 43 -7.16 10.47 14.43
N SER A 44 -7.19 11.80 14.46
CA SER A 44 -8.10 12.55 15.33
C SER A 44 -9.49 12.65 14.71
N LEU A 45 -10.52 12.63 15.57
CA LEU A 45 -11.89 12.88 15.15
C LEU A 45 -12.01 14.29 14.57
N ASN A 46 -12.50 14.39 13.34
CA ASN A 46 -12.88 15.67 12.74
C ASN A 46 -14.22 16.13 13.34
N SER A 47 -14.15 16.88 14.44
CA SER A 47 -15.30 17.40 15.18
C SER A 47 -15.91 18.67 14.58
N GLY A 48 -15.26 19.29 13.59
CA GLY A 48 -15.74 20.49 12.91
C GLY A 48 -16.69 20.23 11.74
N SER A 49 -16.92 18.97 11.38
CA SER A 49 -17.77 18.54 10.27
C SER A 49 -19.12 18.03 10.76
N ALA A 50 -20.19 18.27 9.99
CA ALA A 50 -21.51 17.69 10.25
C ALA A 50 -21.50 16.16 10.23
N VAL A 51 -20.57 15.57 9.46
CA VAL A 51 -20.25 14.15 9.48
C VAL A 51 -18.94 13.97 10.23
N LYS A 52 -19.02 13.36 11.41
CA LYS A 52 -17.86 12.97 12.22
C LYS A 52 -17.07 11.89 11.48
N GLY A 53 -15.76 12.02 11.41
CA GLY A 53 -14.91 11.06 10.72
C GLY A 53 -13.44 11.22 11.08
N TYR A 54 -12.61 10.34 10.55
CA TYR A 54 -11.18 10.30 10.80
C TYR A 54 -10.44 10.39 9.48
N ASP A 55 -9.29 11.07 9.50
CA ASP A 55 -8.41 11.20 8.36
C ASP A 55 -6.96 11.14 8.82
N GLY A 56 -6.28 10.05 8.47
CA GLY A 56 -4.90 9.79 8.80
C GLY A 56 -4.03 9.74 7.56
N VAL A 57 -2.87 10.39 7.62
CA VAL A 57 -1.84 10.32 6.58
C VAL A 57 -0.60 9.66 7.17
N ALA A 58 -0.10 8.63 6.50
CA ALA A 58 1.11 7.92 6.90
C ALA A 58 2.02 7.66 5.71
N SER A 59 3.30 7.45 6.00
CA SER A 59 4.27 6.98 5.01
C SER A 59 4.33 5.45 5.04
N PHE A 60 4.23 4.82 3.87
CA PHE A 60 4.51 3.41 3.68
C PHE A 60 5.87 3.25 3.01
N SER A 61 6.87 2.81 3.77
CA SER A 61 8.18 2.43 3.24
C SER A 61 8.06 1.09 2.53
N TYR A 62 8.45 1.05 1.26
CA TYR A 62 8.44 -0.20 0.52
C TYR A 62 9.46 -1.19 1.11
N PRO A 63 9.14 -2.49 1.21
CA PRO A 63 10.09 -3.53 1.64
C PRO A 63 11.43 -3.48 0.91
N ILE A 64 11.42 -3.14 -0.37
CA ILE A 64 12.60 -2.81 -1.18
C ILE A 64 12.31 -1.58 -2.04
N ALA A 65 13.35 -0.81 -2.38
CA ALA A 65 13.20 0.27 -3.34
C ALA A 65 12.90 -0.28 -4.75
N PHE A 66 11.97 0.34 -5.47
CA PHE A 66 11.80 0.13 -6.91
C PHE A 66 13.00 0.76 -7.65
N PRO A 67 13.69 0.02 -8.51
CA PRO A 67 14.80 0.57 -9.30
C PRO A 67 14.40 1.81 -10.12
N ASN A 68 13.22 1.76 -10.73
CA ASN A 68 12.70 2.81 -11.60
C ASN A 68 11.56 3.57 -10.93
N ALA A 69 10.42 2.91 -10.73
CA ALA A 69 9.22 3.55 -10.20
C ALA A 69 8.20 2.54 -9.65
N ALA A 70 7.43 2.97 -8.66
CA ALA A 70 6.12 2.38 -8.40
C ALA A 70 5.16 2.80 -9.53
N LEU A 71 4.45 1.84 -10.11
CA LEU A 71 3.47 2.06 -11.17
C LEU A 71 2.05 2.19 -10.61
N VAL A 72 1.70 1.27 -9.70
CA VAL A 72 0.36 1.19 -9.12
C VAL A 72 0.53 0.94 -7.64
N ILE A 73 -0.24 1.67 -6.85
CA ILE A 73 -0.36 1.43 -5.42
C ILE A 73 -1.84 1.46 -5.06
N ASN A 74 -2.24 0.48 -4.26
CA ASN A 74 -3.56 0.37 -3.70
C ASN A 74 -3.43 0.13 -2.20
N ALA A 75 -4.20 0.86 -1.40
CA ALA A 75 -4.33 0.62 0.03
C ALA A 75 -5.78 0.23 0.31
N ASN A 76 -5.97 -0.89 0.99
CA ASN A 76 -7.28 -1.38 1.39
C ASN A 76 -7.45 -1.24 2.90
N PRO A 77 -8.57 -0.70 3.37
CA PRO A 77 -8.91 -0.62 4.78
C PRO A 77 -8.77 -1.98 5.47
N MET A 78 -8.32 -1.98 6.72
CA MET A 78 -8.46 -3.12 7.63
C MET A 78 -9.34 -2.70 8.80
N ASP A 79 -10.28 -3.56 9.17
CA ASP A 79 -11.23 -3.30 10.26
C ASP A 79 -10.48 -3.00 11.57
N SER A 80 -10.78 -1.85 12.16
CA SER A 80 -10.21 -1.35 13.41
C SER A 80 -11.14 -1.52 14.61
N GLY A 81 -12.26 -2.27 14.48
CA GLY A 81 -13.26 -2.43 15.55
C GLY A 81 -14.23 -1.25 15.67
N GLU A 82 -14.16 -0.34 14.71
CA GLU A 82 -15.01 0.83 14.49
C GLU A 82 -15.41 0.78 13.01
N THR A 83 -16.70 0.76 12.65
CA THR A 83 -17.10 0.59 11.25
C THR A 83 -16.83 1.88 10.45
N PHE A 84 -15.69 1.93 9.78
CA PHE A 84 -15.29 3.07 8.94
C PHE A 84 -15.56 2.78 7.46
N ILE A 85 -16.28 3.69 6.79
CA ILE A 85 -16.35 3.71 5.33
C ILE A 85 -15.10 4.43 4.83
N GLU A 86 -14.09 3.69 4.38
CA GLU A 86 -12.76 4.24 4.10
C GLU A 86 -12.47 4.49 2.61
N THR A 87 -11.88 5.67 2.32
CA THR A 87 -11.30 5.99 1.00
C THR A 87 -9.79 6.15 1.15
N ALA A 88 -9.01 5.28 0.51
CA ALA A 88 -7.57 5.41 0.45
C ALA A 88 -7.10 5.81 -0.95
N THR A 89 -6.28 6.85 -1.03
CA THR A 89 -5.60 7.28 -2.26
C THR A 89 -4.11 7.29 -2.01
N ALA A 90 -3.35 6.59 -2.83
CA ALA A 90 -1.90 6.51 -2.70
C ALA A 90 -1.19 7.32 -3.79
N ASN A 91 -0.12 8.02 -3.41
CA ASN A 91 0.66 8.87 -4.32
C ASN A 91 1.76 8.04 -5.02
N THR A 92 1.76 8.01 -6.35
CA THR A 92 2.48 7.04 -7.19
C THR A 92 3.96 7.33 -7.48
N ASN A 93 4.54 8.42 -6.99
CA ASN A 93 5.80 8.92 -7.57
C ASN A 93 7.10 8.58 -6.81
N GLY A 94 7.05 7.71 -5.79
CA GLY A 94 8.23 7.37 -4.97
C GLY A 94 8.91 6.06 -5.39
N LYS A 95 10.24 6.02 -5.31
CA LYS A 95 11.03 4.77 -5.45
C LYS A 95 11.14 3.96 -4.16
N ALA A 96 11.08 4.63 -2.99
CA ALA A 96 11.36 4.02 -1.70
C ALA A 96 10.15 4.01 -0.75
N ALA A 97 9.19 4.89 -0.97
CA ALA A 97 7.99 4.99 -0.12
C ALA A 97 6.83 5.61 -0.89
N ALA A 98 5.64 5.47 -0.32
CA ALA A 98 4.44 6.18 -0.73
C ALA A 98 3.80 6.89 0.46
N THR A 99 3.10 7.99 0.18
CA THR A 99 2.13 8.55 1.12
C THR A 99 0.82 7.81 0.96
N VAL A 100 0.30 7.27 2.07
CA VAL A 100 -0.99 6.59 2.15
C VAL A 100 -1.91 7.40 3.04
N ARG A 101 -3.10 7.71 2.53
CA ARG A 101 -4.18 8.30 3.31
C ARG A 101 -5.20 7.22 3.63
N VAL A 102 -5.61 7.16 4.89
CA VAL A 102 -6.52 6.17 5.48
C VAL A 102 -7.52 6.97 6.29
N GLY A 103 -8.82 6.87 5.98
CA GLY A 103 -9.81 7.69 6.67
C GLY A 103 -11.23 7.26 6.35
N GLY A 104 -12.16 7.47 7.29
CA GLY A 104 -13.55 7.08 7.12
C GLY A 104 -14.52 7.75 8.10
N VAL A 105 -15.80 7.39 8.00
CA VAL A 105 -16.91 8.00 8.76
C VAL A 105 -17.10 7.32 10.10
N ALA A 106 -17.19 8.10 11.17
CA ALA A 106 -17.51 7.61 12.50
C ALA A 106 -19.02 7.33 12.62
N ILE A 107 -19.41 6.07 12.77
CA ILE A 107 -20.83 5.68 12.85
C ILE A 107 -21.37 5.55 14.28
N LYS A 108 -20.50 5.61 15.30
CA LYS A 108 -20.92 5.56 16.71
C LYS A 108 -21.54 6.89 17.13
N ALA A 109 -22.54 6.85 18.02
CA ALA A 109 -23.17 8.05 18.59
C ALA A 109 -22.13 8.92 19.34
N ASP A 110 -21.27 8.26 20.11
CA ASP A 110 -20.17 8.86 20.89
C ASP A 110 -18.82 8.30 20.41
N PRO A 111 -18.29 8.78 19.27
CA PRO A 111 -17.04 8.28 18.74
C PRO A 111 -15.84 8.76 19.56
N SER A 112 -14.82 7.92 19.67
CA SER A 112 -13.56 8.23 20.36
C SER A 112 -12.88 9.46 19.76
N VAL A 113 -12.17 10.23 20.60
CA VAL A 113 -11.44 11.44 20.14
C VAL A 113 -10.33 11.10 19.13
N THR A 114 -9.82 9.87 19.19
CA THR A 114 -8.82 9.30 18.29
C THR A 114 -9.20 7.88 17.91
N ALA A 115 -8.82 7.44 16.70
CA ALA A 115 -8.95 6.06 16.25
C ALA A 115 -7.65 5.58 15.58
N ASP A 116 -7.29 4.32 15.82
CA ASP A 116 -6.19 3.66 15.14
C ASP A 116 -6.73 3.02 13.85
N LEU A 117 -6.37 3.61 12.71
CA LEU A 117 -6.75 3.13 11.40
C LEU A 117 -5.62 2.25 10.84
N GLN A 118 -5.98 1.25 10.04
CA GLN A 118 -5.03 0.35 9.40
C GLN A 118 -5.40 0.12 7.95
N ALA A 119 -4.41 0.01 7.08
CA ALA A 119 -4.62 -0.41 5.69
C ALA A 119 -3.58 -1.44 5.25
N THR A 120 -4.00 -2.40 4.44
CA THR A 120 -3.10 -3.28 3.68
C THR A 120 -2.74 -2.60 2.37
N VAL A 121 -1.45 -2.42 2.13
CA VAL A 121 -0.91 -1.79 0.92
C VAL A 121 -0.44 -2.87 -0.04
N PHE A 122 -0.80 -2.74 -1.31
CA PHE A 122 -0.28 -3.50 -2.45
C PHE A 122 0.33 -2.56 -3.47
N VAL A 123 1.51 -2.89 -3.97
CA VAL A 123 2.28 -2.04 -4.88
C VAL A 123 2.87 -2.87 -6.01
N LEU A 124 2.76 -2.37 -7.24
CA LEU A 124 3.43 -2.89 -8.42
C LEU A 124 4.39 -1.83 -8.97
N GLY A 125 5.56 -2.25 -9.42
CA GLY A 125 6.57 -1.37 -10.01
C GLY A 125 7.72 -2.15 -10.63
N TYR A 126 8.79 -1.46 -11.01
CA TYR A 126 9.96 -2.02 -11.69
C TYR A 126 11.21 -1.17 -11.48
#